data_AF-A0A261TY88-F1
#
_entry.id   AF-A0A261TY88-F1
#
_cell.length_a   1.000
_cell.length_b   1.000
_cell.length_c   1.000
_cell.angle_alpha   90.00
_cell.angle_beta   90.00
_cell.angle_gamma   90.00
#
_symmetry.space_group_name_H-M   'P 1'
#
loop_
_entity.id
_entity.type
_entity.pdbx_description
1 polymer ?
#
loop_
_entity_poly.entity_id
_entity_poly.type
_entity_poly.pdbx_seq_one_letter_code
_entity_poly.pdbx_strand_id
1 'polypeptide(L)'
;MTSEHQGSQPAPQGRFAEVWGDTVDLKHLAWAIGIGIGISIFGFYVASHWLTSVVESKQLAHAYAMLAGLAGCIIAGVICAKAFPPKREVTETEISIDPQWRQEVLDELAMTSGGMGSIADLPPTVTKELKELKLYDLFADAESSVRNVPASR
;
A
#
# COMPACT_ATOMS: atom_id res chain seq x y z
N MET A 1 -5.89 44.47 -3.90
CA MET A 1 -6.16 43.27 -4.72
C MET A 1 -5.71 42.07 -3.92
N THR A 2 -6.64 41.54 -3.13
CA THR A 2 -6.42 40.45 -2.16
C THR A 2 -6.56 39.11 -2.87
N SER A 3 -5.46 38.37 -3.01
CA SER A 3 -5.47 37.01 -3.52
C SER A 3 -6.31 36.12 -2.59
N GLU A 4 -7.24 35.41 -3.20
CA GLU A 4 -8.12 34.45 -2.56
C GLU A 4 -7.30 33.26 -2.03
N HIS A 5 -7.22 33.13 -0.71
CA HIS A 5 -6.82 31.89 -0.07
C HIS A 5 -7.94 30.86 -0.31
N GLN A 6 -7.75 30.02 -1.32
CA GLN A 6 -8.57 28.85 -1.56
C GLN A 6 -8.39 27.88 -0.39
N GLY A 7 -9.35 27.92 0.53
CA GLY A 7 -9.42 26.99 1.66
C GLY A 7 -9.54 25.56 1.14
N SER A 8 -8.55 24.74 1.48
CA SER A 8 -8.60 23.29 1.36
C SER A 8 -9.88 22.78 2.03
N GLN A 9 -10.80 22.25 1.21
CA GLN A 9 -11.99 21.56 1.69
C GLN A 9 -11.56 20.40 2.60
N PRO A 10 -12.07 20.29 3.85
CA PRO A 10 -11.75 19.16 4.71
C PRO A 10 -12.45 17.92 4.14
N ALA A 11 -11.67 16.88 3.80
CA ALA A 11 -12.21 15.58 3.45
C ALA A 11 -13.06 15.03 4.62
N PRO A 12 -14.21 14.40 4.37
CA PRO A 12 -15.12 13.95 5.43
C PRO A 12 -14.45 12.88 6.30
N GLN A 13 -14.26 13.21 7.58
CA GLN A 13 -13.45 12.51 8.59
C GLN A 13 -13.99 11.12 9.06
N GLY A 14 -14.79 10.41 8.25
CA GLY A 14 -15.43 9.16 8.66
C GLY A 14 -15.54 8.07 7.59
N ARG A 15 -14.86 8.21 6.44
CA ARG A 15 -15.01 7.28 5.31
C ARG A 15 -13.98 6.14 5.29
N PHE A 16 -12.84 6.33 5.94
CA PHE A 16 -11.72 5.37 5.93
C PHE A 16 -11.43 4.88 7.34
N ALA A 17 -11.14 3.58 7.46
CA ALA A 17 -10.74 2.95 8.71
C ALA A 17 -9.49 2.09 8.47
N GLU A 18 -8.62 2.02 9.47
CA GLU A 18 -7.46 1.14 9.43
C GLU A 18 -7.89 -0.25 9.93
N VAL A 19 -7.75 -1.25 9.07
CA VAL A 19 -8.05 -2.65 9.38
C VAL A 19 -6.82 -3.46 9.02
N TRP A 20 -6.21 -4.13 10.01
CA TRP A 20 -5.05 -4.98 9.80
C TRP A 20 -3.87 -4.26 9.10
N GLY A 21 -3.64 -2.98 9.46
CA GLY A 21 -2.56 -2.17 8.89
C GLY A 21 -2.81 -1.67 7.46
N ASP A 22 -4.01 -1.89 6.90
CA ASP A 22 -4.42 -1.33 5.61
C ASP A 22 -5.57 -0.32 5.79
N THR A 23 -5.59 0.72 4.96
CA THR A 23 -6.62 1.76 5.00
C THR A 23 -7.75 1.41 4.06
N VAL A 24 -8.89 1.01 4.63
CA VAL A 24 -10.06 0.55 3.87
C VAL A 24 -11.20 1.56 3.94
N ASP A 25 -11.96 1.67 2.86
CA ASP A 25 -13.21 2.45 2.84
C ASP A 25 -14.34 1.61 3.44
N LEU A 26 -14.94 2.09 4.54
CA LEU A 26 -15.95 1.35 5.30
C LEU A 26 -17.18 0.95 4.45
N LYS A 27 -17.55 1.75 3.44
CA LYS A 27 -18.70 1.46 2.57
C LYS A 27 -18.40 0.31 1.62
N HIS A 28 -17.17 0.27 1.09
CA HIS A 28 -16.73 -0.79 0.17
C HIS A 28 -16.54 -2.10 0.94
N LEU A 29 -16.01 -2.02 2.17
CA LEU A 29 -15.93 -3.16 3.08
C LEU A 29 -17.31 -3.73 3.39
N ALA A 30 -18.27 -2.88 3.77
CA ALA A 30 -19.63 -3.31 4.05
C ALA A 30 -20.30 -3.96 2.83
N TRP A 31 -20.10 -3.40 1.64
CA TRP A 31 -20.57 -4.00 0.38
C TRP A 31 -19.91 -5.35 0.09
N ALA A 32 -18.60 -5.47 0.31
CA ALA A 32 -17.88 -6.73 0.12
C ALA A 32 -18.39 -7.83 1.03
N ILE A 33 -18.65 -7.52 2.31
CA ILE A 33 -19.25 -8.44 3.27
C ILE A 33 -20.65 -8.87 2.81
N GLY A 34 -21.48 -7.90 2.39
CA GLY A 34 -22.83 -8.17 1.90
C GLY A 34 -22.85 -9.07 0.67
N ILE A 35 -21.98 -8.81 -0.31
CA ILE A 35 -21.81 -9.64 -1.51
C ILE A 35 -21.34 -11.05 -1.12
N GLY A 36 -20.36 -11.16 -0.22
CA GLY A 36 -19.86 -12.44 0.29
C GLY A 36 -20.97 -13.28 0.90
N ILE A 37 -21.71 -12.72 1.86
CA ILE A 37 -22.84 -13.40 2.51
C ILE A 37 -23.90 -13.79 1.49
N GLY A 38 -24.26 -12.88 0.58
CA GLY A 38 -25.29 -13.12 -0.43
C GLY A 38 -24.94 -14.26 -1.37
N ILE A 39 -23.73 -14.24 -1.95
CA ILE A 39 -23.26 -15.27 -2.89
C ILE A 39 -23.11 -16.63 -2.19
N SER A 40 -22.58 -16.66 -0.97
CA SER A 40 -22.39 -17.92 -0.24
C SER A 40 -23.70 -18.56 0.19
N ILE A 41 -24.66 -17.79 0.69
CA ILE A 41 -26.00 -18.30 1.04
C ILE A 41 -26.73 -18.76 -0.22
N PHE A 42 -26.69 -17.95 -1.28
CA PHE A 42 -27.33 -18.30 -2.54
C PHE A 42 -26.75 -19.59 -3.14
N GLY A 43 -25.41 -19.68 -3.20
CA GLY A 43 -24.71 -20.88 -3.67
C GLY A 43 -25.04 -22.11 -2.84
N PHE A 44 -25.06 -22.00 -1.51
CA PHE A 44 -25.45 -23.09 -0.61
C PHE A 44 -26.90 -23.54 -0.84
N TYR A 45 -27.84 -22.61 -1.00
CA TYR A 45 -29.26 -22.94 -1.12
C TYR A 45 -29.58 -23.55 -2.49
N VAL A 46 -29.03 -22.98 -3.57
CA VAL A 46 -29.15 -23.51 -4.93
C VAL A 46 -28.54 -24.90 -5.00
N ALA A 47 -27.33 -25.07 -4.46
CA ALA A 47 -26.67 -26.37 -4.42
C ALA A 47 -27.45 -27.37 -3.58
N SER A 48 -27.90 -26.99 -2.37
CA SER A 48 -28.71 -27.86 -1.52
C SER A 48 -29.97 -28.33 -2.24
N HIS A 49 -30.72 -27.40 -2.85
CA HIS A 49 -31.96 -27.74 -3.54
C HIS A 49 -31.72 -28.68 -4.72
N TRP A 50 -30.68 -28.42 -5.52
CA TRP A 50 -30.32 -29.25 -6.67
C TRP A 50 -29.73 -30.61 -6.26
N LEU A 51 -28.85 -30.66 -5.27
CA LEU A 51 -28.23 -31.92 -4.80
C LEU A 51 -29.23 -32.83 -4.10
N THR A 52 -30.24 -32.27 -3.41
CA THR A 52 -31.30 -33.11 -2.81
C THR A 52 -32.21 -33.80 -3.83
N SER A 53 -32.25 -33.33 -5.08
CA SER A 53 -32.97 -34.03 -6.16
C SER A 53 -32.11 -35.03 -6.92
N VAL A 54 -30.77 -34.92 -6.82
CA VAL A 54 -29.82 -35.77 -7.56
C VAL A 54 -29.22 -36.89 -6.68
N VAL A 55 -29.09 -36.66 -5.38
CA VAL A 55 -28.40 -37.57 -4.45
C VAL A 55 -29.40 -38.23 -3.50
N GLU A 56 -29.43 -39.56 -3.46
CA GLU A 56 -30.35 -40.33 -2.58
C GLU A 56 -30.11 -40.07 -1.09
N SER A 57 -28.85 -39.83 -0.69
CA SER A 57 -28.49 -39.54 0.70
C SER A 57 -28.51 -38.04 0.99
N LYS A 58 -29.45 -37.64 1.85
CA LYS A 58 -29.59 -36.27 2.35
C LYS A 58 -28.32 -35.75 3.04
N GLN A 59 -27.55 -36.63 3.66
CA GLN A 59 -26.31 -36.25 4.36
C GLN A 59 -25.17 -35.95 3.38
N LEU A 60 -25.05 -36.70 2.29
CA LEU A 60 -24.11 -36.40 1.21
C LEU A 60 -24.48 -35.11 0.47
N ALA A 61 -25.77 -34.92 0.17
CA ALA A 61 -26.26 -33.69 -0.45
C ALA A 61 -25.88 -32.44 0.37
N HIS A 62 -26.03 -32.51 1.70
CA HIS A 62 -25.68 -31.40 2.59
C HIS A 62 -24.17 -31.14 2.66
N ALA A 63 -23.34 -32.20 2.68
CA ALA A 63 -21.88 -32.05 2.66
C ALA A 63 -21.39 -31.38 1.36
N TYR A 64 -21.93 -31.78 0.22
CA TYR A 64 -21.62 -31.15 -1.07
C TYR A 64 -22.14 -29.71 -1.17
N ALA A 65 -23.30 -29.42 -0.58
CA ALA A 65 -23.81 -28.06 -0.53
C ALA A 65 -22.90 -27.13 0.30
N MET A 66 -22.32 -27.62 1.40
CA MET A 66 -21.33 -26.86 2.17
C MET A 66 -20.08 -26.54 1.35
N LEU A 67 -19.60 -27.50 0.53
CA LEU A 67 -18.50 -27.25 -0.40
C LEU A 67 -18.87 -26.22 -1.47
N ALA A 68 -20.11 -26.26 -1.98
CA ALA A 68 -20.60 -25.26 -2.92
C ALA A 68 -20.69 -23.86 -2.29
N GLY A 69 -21.08 -23.76 -1.01
CA GLY A 69 -21.04 -22.50 -0.24
C GLY A 69 -19.62 -21.95 -0.10
N LEU A 70 -18.62 -22.81 0.14
CA LEU A 70 -17.20 -22.42 0.18
C LEU A 70 -16.71 -21.94 -1.18
N ALA A 71 -17.08 -22.62 -2.27
CA ALA A 71 -16.77 -22.16 -3.62
C ALA A 71 -17.42 -20.79 -3.90
N GLY A 72 -18.63 -20.55 -3.40
CA GLY A 72 -19.31 -19.25 -3.40
C GLY A 72 -18.49 -18.15 -2.71
N CYS A 73 -17.90 -18.43 -1.54
CA CYS A 73 -17.01 -17.47 -0.86
C CYS A 73 -15.81 -17.09 -1.73
N ILE A 74 -15.19 -18.06 -2.42
CA ILE A 74 -14.03 -17.79 -3.30
C ILE A 74 -14.45 -16.89 -4.47
N ILE A 75 -15.57 -17.19 -5.11
CA ILE A 75 -16.12 -16.39 -6.22
C ILE A 75 -16.42 -14.96 -5.75
N ALA A 76 -17.04 -14.81 -4.58
CA ALA A 76 -17.30 -13.50 -4.00
C ALA A 76 -15.99 -12.73 -3.73
N GLY A 77 -14.95 -13.40 -3.22
CA GLY A 77 -13.63 -12.81 -3.05
C GLY A 77 -13.05 -12.29 -4.38
N VAL A 78 -13.15 -13.07 -5.45
CA VAL A 78 -12.71 -12.66 -6.80
C VAL A 78 -13.52 -11.46 -7.30
N ILE A 79 -14.84 -11.46 -7.12
CA ILE A 79 -15.71 -10.34 -7.51
C ILE A 79 -15.33 -9.08 -6.74
N CYS A 80 -15.18 -9.18 -5.42
CA CYS A 80 -14.75 -8.06 -4.57
C CYS A 80 -13.38 -7.53 -4.98
N ALA A 81 -12.42 -8.41 -5.30
CA ALA A 81 -11.10 -8.01 -5.77
C ALA A 81 -11.14 -7.25 -7.11
N LYS A 82 -12.06 -7.61 -8.01
CA LYS A 82 -12.24 -6.88 -9.29
C LYS A 82 -13.05 -5.60 -9.13
N ALA A 83 -14.06 -5.58 -8.27
CA ALA A 83 -14.94 -4.43 -8.05
C ALA A 83 -14.26 -3.34 -7.21
N PHE A 84 -13.34 -3.72 -6.33
CA PHE A 84 -12.62 -2.81 -5.44
C PHE A 84 -11.11 -2.90 -5.74
N PRO A 85 -10.65 -2.29 -6.85
CA PRO A 85 -9.25 -2.33 -7.21
C PRO A 85 -8.39 -1.69 -6.09
N PRO A 86 -7.17 -2.20 -5.85
CA PRO A 86 -6.29 -1.67 -4.83
C PRO A 86 -6.03 -0.18 -5.08
N LYS A 87 -6.43 0.66 -4.13
CA LYS A 87 -6.28 2.13 -4.20
C LYS A 87 -4.86 2.61 -3.88
N ARG A 88 -3.96 1.69 -3.49
CA ARG A 88 -2.54 1.98 -3.30
C ARG A 88 -1.85 1.88 -4.65
N GLU A 89 -1.63 3.00 -5.30
CA GLU A 89 -0.53 3.12 -6.25
C GLU A 89 0.74 3.15 -5.41
N VAL A 90 1.47 2.04 -5.37
CA VAL A 90 2.82 2.04 -4.80
C VAL A 90 3.72 2.67 -5.86
N THR A 91 3.74 4.00 -5.90
CA THR A 91 4.66 4.77 -6.73
C THR A 91 6.05 4.69 -6.12
N GLU A 92 6.66 3.50 -6.12
CA GLU A 92 8.10 3.33 -5.82
C GLU A 92 8.98 3.92 -6.94
N THR A 93 8.37 4.33 -8.05
CA THR A 93 9.08 4.64 -9.31
C THR A 93 9.48 6.11 -9.50
N GLU A 94 8.90 7.09 -8.80
CA GLU A 94 9.18 8.51 -9.12
C GLU A 94 10.06 9.26 -8.11
N ILE A 95 10.09 8.87 -6.84
CA ILE A 95 10.88 9.60 -5.82
C ILE A 95 12.38 9.23 -5.88
N SER A 96 12.73 8.06 -6.43
CA SER A 96 14.09 7.52 -6.40
C SER A 96 14.99 7.92 -7.59
N ILE A 97 14.46 8.55 -8.64
CA ILE A 97 15.21 8.86 -9.88
C ILE A 97 15.05 10.32 -10.34
N ASP A 98 14.70 11.26 -9.45
CA ASP A 98 14.91 12.68 -9.74
C ASP A 98 16.26 13.13 -9.14
N PRO A 99 17.29 13.40 -9.96
CA PRO A 99 18.55 13.95 -9.46
C PRO A 99 18.37 15.29 -8.74
N GLN A 100 17.35 16.09 -9.07
CA GLN A 100 17.13 17.40 -8.48
C GLN A 100 16.54 17.30 -7.08
N TRP A 101 15.49 16.49 -6.89
CA TRP A 101 14.90 16.24 -5.57
C TRP A 101 15.92 15.65 -4.58
N ARG A 102 16.78 14.72 -5.05
CA ARG A 102 17.85 14.17 -4.21
C ARG A 102 18.85 15.23 -3.75
N GLN A 103 19.20 16.17 -4.62
CA GLN A 103 20.11 17.26 -4.26
C GLN A 103 19.46 18.22 -3.26
N GLU A 104 18.17 18.55 -3.43
CA GLU A 104 17.43 19.41 -2.51
C GLU A 104 17.37 18.83 -1.09
N VAL A 105 17.10 17.52 -0.95
CA VAL A 105 17.08 16.84 0.35
C VAL A 105 18.48 16.80 0.98
N LEU A 106 19.53 16.63 0.18
CA LEU A 106 20.92 16.65 0.68
C LEU A 106 21.34 18.05 1.16
N ASP A 107 20.89 19.09 0.46
CA ASP A 107 21.13 20.49 0.85
C ASP A 107 20.36 20.83 2.14
N GLU A 108 19.12 20.36 2.29
CA GLU A 108 18.33 20.51 3.52
C GLU A 108 18.97 19.78 4.72
N LEU A 109 19.49 18.56 4.49
CA LEU A 109 20.23 17.80 5.50
C LEU A 109 21.54 18.51 5.90
N ALA A 110 22.24 19.13 4.95
CA ALA A 110 23.44 19.93 5.23
C ALA A 110 23.15 21.16 6.08
N MET A 111 21.93 21.71 6.01
CA MET A 111 21.47 22.88 6.77
C MET A 111 20.95 22.54 8.18
N THR A 112 20.70 21.26 8.48
CA THR A 112 20.25 20.81 9.80
C THR A 112 21.41 20.81 10.80
N SER A 113 21.16 21.19 12.05
CA SER A 113 22.17 21.28 13.11
C SER A 113 22.80 19.91 13.41
N GLY A 114 23.91 19.63 12.72
CA GLY A 114 24.61 18.34 12.66
C GLY A 114 25.41 18.17 11.36
N GLY A 115 24.97 18.81 10.26
CA GLY A 115 25.60 18.75 8.94
C GLY A 115 25.61 17.34 8.32
N MET A 116 26.15 17.21 7.11
CA MET A 116 26.21 15.93 6.38
C MET A 116 27.24 14.95 6.98
N GLY A 117 28.20 15.42 7.80
CA GLY A 117 29.33 14.62 8.30
C GLY A 117 30.32 14.21 7.19
N SER A 118 31.31 13.39 7.50
CA SER A 118 32.19 12.76 6.50
C SER A 118 31.95 11.27 6.45
N ILE A 119 31.90 10.69 5.25
CA ILE A 119 31.75 9.24 5.06
C ILE A 119 32.90 8.46 5.72
N ALA A 120 34.06 9.08 5.85
CA ALA A 120 35.24 8.49 6.48
C ALA A 120 35.06 8.22 7.99
N ASP A 121 34.13 8.91 8.64
CA ASP A 121 33.89 8.79 10.08
C ASP A 121 32.80 7.76 10.42
N LEU A 122 32.17 7.13 9.40
CA LEU A 122 31.11 6.15 9.62
C LEU A 122 31.66 4.78 10.06
N PRO A 123 31.03 4.13 11.06
CA PRO A 123 31.35 2.75 11.42
C PRO A 123 31.19 1.80 10.23
N PRO A 124 32.00 0.73 10.13
CA PRO A 124 32.00 -0.19 8.99
C PRO A 124 30.64 -0.89 8.76
N THR A 125 29.83 -1.02 9.80
CA THR A 125 28.47 -1.54 9.72
C THR A 125 27.52 -0.61 8.96
N VAL A 126 27.60 0.70 9.19
CA VAL A 126 26.72 1.69 8.53
C VAL A 126 27.14 1.90 7.08
N THR A 127 28.44 1.88 6.81
CA THR A 127 28.98 1.94 5.43
C THR A 127 28.53 0.75 4.58
N LYS A 128 28.32 -0.42 5.20
CA LYS A 128 27.81 -1.60 4.51
C LYS A 128 26.33 -1.44 4.16
N GLU A 129 25.50 -0.98 5.10
CA GLU A 129 24.08 -0.71 4.85
C GLU A 129 23.87 0.37 3.77
N LEU A 130 24.66 1.44 3.80
CA LEU A 130 24.65 2.49 2.77
C LEU A 130 24.97 1.96 1.37
N LYS A 131 25.89 0.99 1.26
CA LYS A 131 26.22 0.32 -0.01
C LYS A 131 25.11 -0.62 -0.46
N GLU A 132 24.51 -1.37 0.45
CA GLU A 132 23.38 -2.26 0.17
C GLU A 132 22.14 -1.47 -0.33
N LEU A 133 21.92 -0.27 0.21
CA LEU A 133 20.86 0.64 -0.20
C LEU A 133 21.21 1.53 -1.41
N LYS A 134 22.41 1.38 -2.01
CA LYS A 134 22.93 2.24 -3.11
C LYS A 134 22.95 3.74 -2.79
N LEU A 135 23.05 4.10 -1.52
CA LEU A 135 23.13 5.47 -1.05
C LEU A 135 24.57 5.96 -0.92
N TYR A 136 25.54 5.04 -0.81
CA TYR A 136 26.94 5.38 -0.61
C TYR A 136 27.49 6.36 -1.65
N ASP A 137 27.27 6.10 -2.93
CA ASP A 137 27.78 6.94 -4.02
C ASP A 137 27.10 8.32 -4.03
N LEU A 138 25.81 8.38 -3.66
CA LEU A 138 25.05 9.64 -3.56
C LEU A 138 25.63 10.57 -2.49
N PHE A 139 25.94 10.05 -1.31
CA PHE A 139 26.56 10.84 -0.24
C PHE A 139 28.03 11.18 -0.57
N ALA A 140 28.76 10.29 -1.26
CA ALA A 140 30.16 10.52 -1.62
C ALA A 140 30.29 11.64 -2.67
N ASP A 141 29.39 11.65 -3.65
CA ASP A 141 29.31 12.72 -4.65
C ASP A 141 28.95 14.05 -3.98
N ALA A 142 27.99 14.06 -3.05
CA ALA A 142 27.61 15.25 -2.29
C ALA A 142 28.75 15.80 -1.42
N GLU A 143 29.50 14.94 -0.72
CA GLU A 143 30.68 15.34 0.06
C GLU A 143 31.77 15.93 -0.85
N SER A 144 32.00 15.33 -2.01
CA SER A 144 32.98 15.81 -2.98
C SER A 144 32.59 17.18 -3.57
N SER A 145 31.30 17.40 -3.82
CA SER A 145 30.76 18.66 -4.34
C SER A 145 30.90 19.80 -3.33
N VAL A 146 30.58 19.53 -2.05
CA VAL A 146 30.77 20.49 -0.93
C VAL A 146 32.25 20.82 -0.72
N ARG A 147 33.14 19.83 -0.84
CA ARG A 147 34.59 20.02 -0.69
C ARG A 147 35.22 20.83 -1.83
N ASN A 148 34.62 20.80 -3.02
CA ASN A 148 35.14 21.44 -4.22
C ASN A 148 34.54 22.84 -4.47
N VAL A 149 33.69 23.36 -3.58
CA VAL A 149 33.29 24.77 -3.59
C VAL A 149 34.53 25.61 -3.24
N PRO A 150 35.09 26.41 -4.18
CA PRO A 150 36.24 27.24 -3.88
C PRO A 150 35.84 28.26 -2.82
N ALA A 151 36.63 28.37 -1.76
CA ALA A 151 36.51 29.42 -0.76
C ALA A 151 36.74 30.79 -1.44
N SER A 152 35.68 31.39 -1.98
CA SER A 152 35.66 32.79 -2.38
C SER A 152 35.68 33.63 -1.12
N ARG A 153 36.87 34.17 -0.82
CA ARG A 153 37.07 35.33 0.06
C ARG A 153 36.18 36.50 -0.32
#